data_AF-A0A2T6BIA8-F1
#
_entry.id   AF-A0A2T6BIA8-F1
#
_cell.length_a   1.000
_cell.length_b   1.000
_cell.length_c   1.000
_cell.angle_alpha   90.00
_cell.angle_beta   90.00
_cell.angle_gamma   90.00
#
_symmetry.space_group_name_H-M   'P 1'
#
loop_
_entity.id
_entity.type
_entity.pdbx_description
1 polymer ?
#
loop_
_entity_poly.entity_id
_entity_poly.type
_entity_poly.pdbx_seq_one_letter_code
_entity_poly.pdbx_strand_id
1 'polypeptide(L)' 'MNPRWLIRAALWVRRPPSPARVKLVVGLIVVVITVGLIEHYIGWPSWAQLDRLPRPPKF' A
#
# COMPACT_ATOMS: atom_id res chain seq x y z
N MET A 1 -11.57 17.88 -7.26
CA MET A 1 -11.86 16.64 -8.03
C MET A 1 -11.10 16.70 -9.34
N ASN A 2 -10.33 15.68 -9.72
CA ASN A 2 -9.49 15.71 -10.91
C ASN A 2 -10.17 14.92 -12.06
N PRO A 3 -10.58 15.55 -13.18
CA PRO A 3 -11.26 14.89 -14.30
C PRO A 3 -10.50 13.69 -14.87
N ARG A 4 -9.17 13.67 -14.70
CA ARG A 4 -8.31 12.55 -15.12
C ARG A 4 -8.71 11.21 -14.48
N TRP A 5 -9.24 11.22 -13.26
CA TRP A 5 -9.74 10.01 -12.60
C TRP A 5 -10.98 9.43 -13.28
N LEU A 6 -11.93 10.29 -13.69
CA LEU A 6 -13.14 9.87 -14.41
C LEU A 6 -12.78 9.25 -15.76
N ILE A 7 -11.86 9.87 -16.50
CA ILE A 7 -11.40 9.34 -17.79
C ILE A 7 -10.73 7.98 -17.61
N ARG A 8 -9.87 7.79 -16.59
CA ARG A 8 -9.25 6.49 -16.31
C ARG A 8 -10.26 5.41 -15.95
N ALA A 9 -11.28 5.73 -15.13
CA ALA A 9 -12.34 4.80 -14.78
C ALA A 9 -13.15 4.38 -16.02
N ALA A 10 -13.50 5.33 -16.88
CA ALA A 10 -14.18 5.03 -18.15
C ALA A 10 -13.31 4.16 -19.08
N LEU A 11 -11.99 4.37 -19.10
CA LEU A 11 -11.05 3.55 -19.87
C LEU A 11 -10.94 2.13 -19.31
N TRP A 12 -11.00 1.92 -18.00
CA TRP A 12 -11.01 0.57 -17.40
C TRP A 12 -12.22 -0.26 -17.84
N VAL A 13 -13.39 0.37 -18.02
CA VAL A 13 -14.57 -0.32 -18.55
C VAL A 13 -14.38 -0.70 -20.01
N ARG A 14 -13.81 0.21 -20.83
CA ARG A 14 -13.64 -0.01 -22.28
C ARG A 14 -12.48 -0.92 -22.63
N ARG A 15 -11.40 -0.87 -21.86
CA ARG A 15 -10.16 -1.64 -22.05
C ARG A 15 -9.64 -2.06 -20.67
N PRO A 16 -10.24 -3.11 -20.09
CA PRO A 16 -9.86 -3.53 -18.74
C PRO A 16 -8.38 -3.95 -18.71
N PRO A 17 -7.63 -3.53 -17.68
CA PRO A 17 -6.30 -4.07 -17.44
C PRO A 17 -6.40 -5.58 -17.20
N SER A 18 -5.32 -6.31 -17.52
CA SER A 18 -5.27 -7.77 -17.34
C SER A 18 -5.74 -8.17 -15.94
N PRO A 19 -6.72 -9.11 -15.80
CA PRO A 19 -7.22 -9.55 -14.51
C PRO A 19 -6.14 -10.04 -13.56
N ALA A 20 -5.07 -10.65 -14.09
CA ALA A 20 -3.93 -11.10 -13.30
C ALA A 20 -3.22 -9.93 -12.60
N ARG A 21 -3.03 -8.80 -13.31
CA ARG A 21 -2.41 -7.59 -12.77
C ARG A 21 -3.29 -6.96 -11.69
N VAL A 22 -4.61 -6.91 -11.91
CA VAL A 22 -5.55 -6.38 -10.91
C VAL A 22 -5.52 -7.23 -9.63
N LYS A 23 -5.59 -8.56 -9.76
CA LYS A 23 -5.51 -9.48 -8.61
C LYS A 23 -4.21 -9.34 -7.85
N LEU A 24 -3.08 -9.19 -8.55
CA LEU A 24 -1.77 -8.97 -7.92
C LEU A 24 -1.78 -7.69 -7.07
N VAL A 25 -2.23 -6.58 -7.64
CA VAL A 25 -2.25 -5.29 -6.93
C VAL A 25 -3.23 -5.33 -5.75
N VAL A 26 -4.43 -5.88 -5.94
CA VAL A 26 -5.42 -6.03 -4.85
C VAL A 26 -4.87 -6.93 -3.75
N GLY A 27 -4.26 -8.06 -4.11
CA GLY A 27 -3.62 -8.96 -3.14
C GLY A 27 -2.50 -8.28 -2.36
N LEU A 28 -1.66 -7.50 -3.03
CA LEU A 28 -0.60 -6.72 -2.38
C LEU A 28 -1.18 -5.69 -1.40
N ILE A 29 -2.22 -4.97 -1.80
CA ILE A 29 -2.90 -4.00 -0.93
C ILE A 29 -3.45 -4.70 0.33
N VAL A 30 -4.10 -5.85 0.15
CA VAL A 30 -4.61 -6.65 1.28
C VAL A 30 -3.46 -7.05 2.21
N VAL A 31 -2.35 -7.56 1.68
CA VAL A 31 -1.18 -7.93 2.48
C VAL A 31 -0.67 -6.75 3.32
N VAL A 32 -0.48 -5.57 2.69
CA VAL A 32 0.02 -4.39 3.40
C VAL A 32 -0.95 -3.94 4.49
N ILE A 33 -2.25 -3.94 4.21
CA ILE A 33 -3.27 -3.58 5.20
C ILE A 33 -3.28 -4.57 6.35
N THR A 34 -3.23 -5.88 6.08
CA THR A 34 -3.19 -6.91 7.11
C THR A 34 -1.97 -6.74 8.01
N VAL A 35 -0.80 -6.48 7.43
CA VAL A 35 0.43 -6.23 8.19
C VAL A 35 0.29 -4.99 9.08
N GLY A 36 -0.23 -3.88 8.55
CA GLY A 36 -0.45 -2.66 9.33
C GLY A 36 -1.50 -2.82 10.45
N LEU A 37 -2.55 -3.63 10.22
CA LEU A 37 -3.53 -3.96 11.26
C LEU A 37 -2.89 -4.79 12.38
N ILE A 38 -2.10 -5.81 12.03
CA ILE A 38 -1.37 -6.64 13.01
C ILE A 38 -0.45 -5.76 13.86
N GLU A 39 0.30 -4.85 13.23
CA GLU A 39 1.15 -3.89 13.92
C GLU A 39 0.36 -3.01 14.88
N HIS A 40 -0.82 -2.52 14.47
CA HIS A 40 -1.62 -1.63 15.31
C HIS A 40 -2.26 -2.33 16.52
N TYR A 41 -2.71 -3.57 16.37
CA TYR A 41 -3.47 -4.28 17.41
C TYR A 41 -2.61 -5.18 18.32
N ILE A 42 -1.56 -5.79 17.80
CA ILE A 42 -0.71 -6.75 18.54
C ILE A 42 0.67 -6.13 18.83
N GLY A 43 1.15 -5.26 17.94
CA GLY A 43 2.52 -4.77 17.97
C GLY A 43 3.52 -5.80 17.42
N TRP A 44 4.69 -5.31 17.00
CA TRP A 44 5.76 -6.18 16.54
C TRP A 44 6.57 -6.73 17.71
N PRO A 45 6.99 -8.01 17.65
CA PRO A 45 7.94 -8.58 18.60
C PRO A 45 9.29 -7.88 18.50
N SER A 46 10.10 -7.95 19.56
CA SER A 46 11.36 -7.20 19.71
C SER A 46 12.34 -7.38 18.54
N TRP A 47 12.37 -8.54 17.89
CA TRP A 47 13.22 -8.82 16.74
C TRP A 47 12.77 -8.13 15.43
N ALA A 48 11.55 -7.62 15.37
CA ALA A 48 10.96 -6.92 14.23
C ALA A 48 10.72 -5.42 14.50
N GLN A 49 11.15 -4.92 15.65
CA GLN A 49 11.07 -3.49 15.95
C GLN A 49 12.25 -2.77 15.30
N LEU A 50 11.99 -1.60 14.72
CA LEU A 50 13.03 -0.75 14.15
C LEU A 50 13.64 0.10 15.26
N ASP A 51 14.95 0.01 15.47
CA ASP A 51 15.65 0.93 16.35
C ASP A 51 15.60 2.34 15.74
N ARG A 52 15.14 3.32 16.53
CA ARG A 52 15.16 4.72 16.10
C ARG A 52 16.60 5.18 15.99
N LEU A 53 17.10 5.26 14.77
CA LEU A 53 18.41 5.85 14.50
C LEU A 53 18.41 7.33 14.92
N PRO A 54 19.45 7.80 15.62
CA PRO A 54 19.61 9.22 15.93
C PRO A 54 19.55 10.04 14.64
N ARG A 55 18.76 11.14 14.64
CA ARG A 55 18.77 12.07 13.50
C ARG A 55 20.17 12.70 13.41
N PRO A 56 20.85 12.64 12.24
CA PRO A 56 22.13 13.29 12.08
C PRO A 56 21.98 14.82 12.26
N PRO A 57 22.94 15.49 12.93
CA PRO A 57 22.88 16.93 13.13
C PRO A 57 22.87 17.65 11.77
N LYS A 58 22.01 18.66 11.64
CA LYS A 58 22.07 19.59 10.51
C LYS A 58 23.21 20.59 10.78
N PHE A 59 24.24 20.54 9.96
CA PHE A 59 25.28 21.57 9.89
C PHE A 59 24.78 22.78 9.11
#